data_AF-E9SVD3-F1
#
_entry.id   AF-E9SVD3-F1
#
_cell.length_a   1.000
_cell.length_b   1.000
_cell.length_c   1.000
_cell.angle_alpha   90.00
_cell.angle_beta   90.00
_cell.angle_gamma   90.00
#
_symmetry.space_group_name_H-M   'P 1'
#
loop_
_entity.id
_entity.type
_entity.pdbx_description
1 polymer ?
#
loop_
_entity_poly.entity_id
_entity_poly.type
_entity_poly.pdbx_seq_one_letter_code
_entity_poly.pdbx_strand_id
1 'polypeptide(L)'
;MSLAGPAAAQSSGSGVLLPNARFEPVCTPTDPALAELSGLAVLDGKTYGIGDSGTDDAVVVLDGNCAVTGTVPVPVDPYDIEDMGVGPDGRLWLADTGDNLRARSTVALIALDPASGDGQLHRLTYPDGPHDAEALLMQRDGVPLIVTKEVLVANGVYRPAGGVSVDGLASPGPTALERVGELRIGPTTTPGGPVPVGGSTLVTGGAVSADGTVAALRTYTDVYLFSAPDGDLARALTTTTPVRVALPNQPQGEAIAFTPGGDLLAGSESAGGPLPPLQVLPGAVDLTRNESWSGGSVSLSASTGEPAASDTTEASDSAGPDDGAAQWSTPVLLGGALVAGLATFGLVWRRSRPRRH
;
A
#
# COMPACT_ATOMS: atom_id res chain seq x y z
N MET A 1 28.30 -9.77 31.48
CA MET A 1 28.14 -10.19 30.07
C MET A 1 26.73 -10.73 29.94
N SER A 2 25.80 -9.91 29.44
CA SER A 2 24.42 -10.32 29.19
C SER A 2 24.38 -10.99 27.83
N LEU A 3 23.96 -12.25 27.79
CA LEU A 3 23.80 -13.01 26.55
C LEU A 3 22.61 -12.41 25.77
N ALA A 4 22.89 -11.86 24.60
CA ALA A 4 21.88 -11.45 23.64
C ALA A 4 21.02 -12.67 23.27
N GLY A 5 19.69 -12.53 23.42
CA GLY A 5 18.75 -13.52 22.93
C GLY A 5 18.82 -13.66 21.40
N PRO A 6 18.40 -14.81 20.84
CA PRO A 6 18.43 -15.01 19.40
C PRO A 6 17.48 -14.01 18.73
N ALA A 7 17.97 -13.34 17.69
CA ALA A 7 17.14 -12.53 16.80
C ALA A 7 16.01 -13.40 16.23
N ALA A 8 14.77 -12.96 16.39
CA ALA A 8 13.62 -13.62 15.79
C ALA A 8 13.81 -13.73 14.27
N ALA A 9 13.53 -14.91 13.72
CA ALA A 9 13.59 -15.17 12.29
C ALA A 9 12.60 -14.25 11.56
N GLN A 10 13.13 -13.41 10.67
CA GLN A 10 12.33 -12.49 9.86
C GLN A 10 11.60 -13.29 8.78
N SER A 11 10.26 -13.33 8.83
CA SER A 11 9.45 -13.83 7.71
C SER A 11 9.62 -12.85 6.54
N SER A 12 10.39 -13.24 5.53
CA SER A 12 10.67 -12.46 4.33
C SER A 12 10.40 -13.35 3.12
N GLY A 13 9.32 -13.10 2.41
CA GLY A 13 8.95 -13.80 1.20
C GLY A 13 7.82 -13.06 0.51
N SER A 14 7.58 -13.35 -0.76
CA SER A 14 6.53 -12.70 -1.55
C SER A 14 5.10 -13.11 -1.14
N GLY A 15 4.86 -13.43 0.14
CA GLY A 15 3.64 -14.03 0.65
C GLY A 15 3.36 -15.41 0.06
N VAL A 16 2.26 -16.02 0.47
CA VAL A 16 1.77 -17.23 -0.18
C VAL A 16 0.65 -16.84 -1.14
N LEU A 17 0.74 -17.20 -2.42
CA LEU A 17 -0.21 -16.77 -3.44
C LEU A 17 -1.51 -17.58 -3.38
N LEU A 18 -2.66 -16.90 -3.41
CA LEU A 18 -3.96 -17.52 -3.67
C LEU A 18 -4.40 -17.27 -5.11
N PRO A 19 -4.16 -18.20 -6.05
CA PRO A 19 -4.46 -17.97 -7.47
C PRO A 19 -5.95 -17.92 -7.79
N ASN A 20 -6.81 -18.42 -6.90
CA ASN A 20 -8.27 -18.45 -7.10
C ASN A 20 -8.98 -17.22 -6.51
N ALA A 21 -8.29 -16.48 -5.62
CA ALA A 21 -8.77 -15.21 -5.11
C ALA A 21 -8.47 -14.14 -6.17
N ARG A 22 -9.48 -13.33 -6.51
CA ARG A 22 -9.37 -12.35 -7.59
C ARG A 22 -10.19 -11.13 -7.24
N PHE A 23 -9.71 -9.98 -7.72
CA PHE A 23 -10.46 -8.75 -7.71
C PHE A 23 -11.46 -8.72 -8.86
N GLU A 24 -12.61 -8.09 -8.61
CA GLU A 24 -13.68 -7.89 -9.58
C GLU A 24 -14.04 -6.40 -9.64
N PRO A 25 -14.35 -5.85 -10.82
CA PRO A 25 -14.71 -4.44 -10.95
C PRO A 25 -16.05 -4.17 -10.26
N VAL A 26 -16.11 -3.09 -9.48
CA VAL A 26 -17.34 -2.62 -8.82
C VAL A 26 -18.04 -1.60 -9.70
N CYS A 27 -17.35 -0.50 -9.99
CA CYS A 27 -17.83 0.61 -10.79
C CYS A 27 -16.65 1.45 -11.30
N THR A 28 -16.89 2.25 -12.33
CA THR A 28 -15.89 3.19 -12.86
C THR A 28 -16.30 4.61 -12.49
N PRO A 29 -15.52 5.32 -11.65
CA PRO A 29 -15.79 6.71 -11.35
C PRO A 29 -15.63 7.58 -12.59
N THR A 30 -16.30 8.74 -12.60
CA THR A 30 -16.20 9.73 -13.68
C THR A 30 -15.76 11.10 -13.19
N ASP A 31 -15.66 11.30 -11.89
CA ASP A 31 -15.32 12.59 -11.30
C ASP A 31 -13.79 12.79 -11.29
N PRO A 32 -13.27 13.88 -11.87
CA PRO A 32 -11.83 14.14 -11.93
C PRO A 32 -11.16 14.32 -10.56
N ALA A 33 -11.92 14.54 -9.48
CA ALA A 33 -11.36 14.56 -8.13
C ALA A 33 -10.75 13.20 -7.70
N LEU A 34 -11.05 12.12 -8.42
CA LEU A 34 -10.46 10.79 -8.21
C LEU A 34 -9.28 10.51 -9.15
N ALA A 35 -8.80 11.51 -9.89
CA ALA A 35 -7.71 11.34 -10.85
C ALA A 35 -6.41 10.89 -10.19
N GLU A 36 -6.14 11.36 -8.97
CA GLU A 36 -4.97 11.00 -8.17
C GLU A 36 -5.35 10.22 -6.90
N LEU A 37 -6.38 9.35 -6.97
CA LEU A 37 -6.88 8.59 -5.81
C LEU A 37 -5.78 7.75 -5.13
N SER A 38 -5.37 8.17 -3.93
CA SER A 38 -4.30 7.55 -3.14
C SER A 38 -4.80 6.89 -1.85
N GLY A 39 -5.80 7.47 -1.16
CA GLY A 39 -6.42 6.88 0.04
C GLY A 39 -7.90 6.51 -0.12
N LEU A 40 -8.35 5.43 0.54
CA LEU A 40 -9.76 5.01 0.61
C LEU A 40 -10.16 4.65 2.04
N ALA A 41 -11.42 4.90 2.41
CA ALA A 41 -12.01 4.40 3.64
C ALA A 41 -13.50 4.07 3.47
N VAL A 42 -14.02 3.14 4.27
CA VAL A 42 -15.46 2.86 4.33
C VAL A 42 -15.94 3.07 5.77
N LEU A 43 -16.88 3.99 5.94
CA LEU A 43 -17.43 4.38 7.24
C LEU A 43 -18.92 4.67 7.09
N ASP A 44 -19.75 4.13 7.98
CA ASP A 44 -21.22 4.33 8.00
C ASP A 44 -21.91 4.10 6.65
N GLY A 45 -21.45 3.09 5.90
CA GLY A 45 -22.02 2.71 4.60
C GLY A 45 -21.66 3.66 3.45
N LYS A 46 -20.74 4.60 3.67
CA LYS A 46 -20.18 5.50 2.65
C LYS A 46 -18.75 5.12 2.36
N THR A 47 -18.36 5.27 1.09
CA THR A 47 -16.96 5.16 0.67
C THR A 47 -16.38 6.56 0.55
N TYR A 48 -15.23 6.77 1.15
CA TYR A 48 -14.49 8.03 1.14
C TYR A 48 -13.22 7.84 0.33
N GLY A 49 -12.87 8.83 -0.49
CA GLY A 49 -11.62 8.86 -1.23
C GLY A 49 -10.87 10.17 -0.98
N ILE A 50 -9.55 10.10 -0.98
CA ILE A 50 -8.67 11.28 -0.96
C ILE A 50 -7.61 11.07 -2.04
N GLY A 51 -7.30 12.12 -2.78
CA GLY A 51 -6.19 12.08 -3.71
C GLY A 51 -4.89 12.50 -3.06
N ASP A 52 -3.78 12.21 -3.73
CA ASP A 52 -2.46 12.74 -3.37
C ASP A 52 -2.25 14.17 -3.89
N SER A 53 -1.03 14.68 -3.71
CA SER A 53 -0.46 15.90 -4.30
C SER A 53 -1.33 16.61 -5.35
N GLY A 54 -2.11 17.61 -4.90
CA GLY A 54 -2.88 18.50 -5.77
C GLY A 54 -4.36 18.15 -5.92
N THR A 55 -4.81 17.02 -5.38
CA THR A 55 -6.23 16.68 -5.16
C THR A 55 -6.52 16.26 -3.71
N ASP A 56 -5.68 16.73 -2.79
CA ASP A 56 -5.67 16.46 -1.35
C ASP A 56 -6.35 17.55 -0.52
N ASP A 57 -7.12 18.46 -1.14
CA ASP A 57 -7.81 19.57 -0.45
C ASP A 57 -9.19 19.19 0.10
N ALA A 58 -9.77 18.07 -0.35
CA ALA A 58 -11.03 17.56 0.15
C ALA A 58 -11.15 16.03 0.01
N VAL A 59 -11.74 15.40 1.02
CA VAL A 59 -12.20 14.01 0.94
C VAL A 59 -13.49 13.96 0.13
N VAL A 60 -13.54 13.14 -0.91
CA VAL A 60 -14.76 12.89 -1.70
C VAL A 60 -15.59 11.77 -1.09
N VAL A 61 -16.92 11.86 -1.22
CA VAL A 61 -17.87 10.85 -0.76
C VAL A 61 -18.50 10.16 -1.95
N LEU A 62 -18.34 8.84 -2.05
CA LEU A 62 -18.83 8.01 -3.13
C LEU A 62 -20.07 7.21 -2.72
N ASP A 63 -21.02 7.08 -3.64
CA ASP A 63 -22.09 6.09 -3.53
C ASP A 63 -21.65 4.70 -4.04
N GLY A 64 -22.55 3.72 -4.00
CA GLY A 64 -22.29 2.36 -4.48
C GLY A 64 -22.03 2.23 -6.00
N ASN A 65 -22.22 3.30 -6.78
CA ASN A 65 -21.91 3.37 -8.21
C ASN A 65 -20.65 4.20 -8.51
N CYS A 66 -19.83 4.50 -7.49
CA CYS A 66 -18.64 5.35 -7.60
C CYS A 66 -18.95 6.80 -7.99
N ALA A 67 -20.20 7.26 -7.85
CA ALA A 67 -20.54 8.65 -8.11
C ALA A 67 -20.17 9.51 -6.90
N VAL A 68 -19.49 10.63 -7.13
CA VAL A 68 -19.22 11.62 -6.07
C VAL A 68 -20.53 12.31 -5.70
N THR A 69 -20.94 12.16 -4.44
CA THR A 69 -22.18 12.70 -3.88
C THR A 69 -21.95 13.89 -2.94
N GLY A 70 -20.69 14.14 -2.58
CA GLY A 70 -20.30 15.26 -1.74
C GLY A 70 -18.79 15.30 -1.52
N THR A 71 -18.35 16.38 -0.90
CA THR A 71 -16.95 16.58 -0.49
C THR A 71 -16.89 17.13 0.93
N VAL A 72 -15.84 16.76 1.65
CA VAL A 72 -15.53 17.27 2.99
C VAL A 72 -14.14 17.89 2.92
N PRO A 73 -13.99 19.21 3.09
CA PRO A 73 -12.69 19.86 3.04
C PRO A 73 -11.72 19.28 4.07
N VAL A 74 -10.45 19.12 3.69
CA VAL A 74 -9.40 18.83 4.66
C VAL A 74 -9.26 20.05 5.59
N PRO A 75 -9.23 19.86 6.92
CA PRO A 75 -9.38 20.94 7.91
C PRO A 75 -8.13 21.85 8.01
N VAL A 76 -7.06 21.47 7.31
CA VAL A 76 -5.76 22.15 7.24
C VAL A 76 -5.27 22.11 5.80
N ASP A 77 -4.23 22.88 5.48
CA ASP A 77 -3.50 22.77 4.21
C ASP A 77 -2.44 21.64 4.37
N PRO A 78 -2.68 20.43 3.83
CA PRO A 78 -1.72 19.34 3.91
C PRO A 78 -0.54 19.58 2.98
N TYR A 79 0.54 18.83 3.18
CA TYR A 79 1.67 18.84 2.26
C TYR A 79 1.55 17.78 1.17
N ASP A 80 1.28 16.52 1.56
CA ASP A 80 1.21 15.36 0.67
C ASP A 80 0.50 14.19 1.38
N ILE A 81 -0.83 14.05 1.18
CA ILE A 81 -1.63 12.96 1.77
C ILE A 81 -1.49 11.71 0.92
N GLU A 82 -1.04 10.62 1.52
CA GLU A 82 -0.76 9.36 0.81
C GLU A 82 -1.73 8.22 1.17
N ASP A 83 -2.42 8.30 2.31
CA ASP A 83 -3.36 7.26 2.71
C ASP A 83 -4.40 7.78 3.70
N MET A 84 -5.42 6.97 3.96
CA MET A 84 -6.51 7.28 4.89
C MET A 84 -7.01 6.01 5.59
N GLY A 85 -7.29 6.11 6.90
CA GLY A 85 -7.91 5.05 7.68
C GLY A 85 -9.09 5.54 8.51
N VAL A 86 -9.84 4.61 9.09
CA VAL A 86 -10.91 4.89 10.06
C VAL A 86 -10.39 4.61 11.46
N GLY A 87 -10.44 5.61 12.34
CA GLY A 87 -10.08 5.47 13.74
C GLY A 87 -11.22 4.86 14.57
N PRO A 88 -10.93 4.31 15.77
CA PRO A 88 -11.97 3.79 16.67
C PRO A 88 -12.91 4.88 17.21
N ASP A 89 -12.53 6.15 17.05
CA ASP A 89 -13.31 7.34 17.36
C ASP A 89 -14.36 7.67 16.27
N GLY A 90 -14.43 6.88 15.19
CA GLY A 90 -15.34 7.11 14.07
C GLY A 90 -14.90 8.26 13.16
N ARG A 91 -13.64 8.71 13.26
CA ARG A 91 -13.08 9.75 12.40
C ARG A 91 -12.28 9.14 11.26
N LEU A 92 -12.16 9.90 10.19
CA LEU A 92 -11.17 9.65 9.15
C LEU A 92 -9.82 10.19 9.63
N TRP A 93 -8.77 9.41 9.45
CA TRP A 93 -7.40 9.77 9.76
C TRP A 93 -6.60 9.77 8.46
N LEU A 94 -6.22 10.95 8.00
CA LEU A 94 -5.46 11.15 6.75
C LEU A 94 -3.97 11.17 7.07
N ALA A 95 -3.16 10.46 6.29
CA ALA A 95 -1.72 10.38 6.44
C ALA A 95 -1.02 11.38 5.51
N ASP A 96 -0.74 12.57 6.03
CA ASP A 96 0.14 13.56 5.36
C ASP A 96 1.60 13.16 5.58
N THR A 97 2.02 12.11 4.86
CA THR A 97 3.26 11.36 5.07
C THR A 97 4.17 11.27 3.85
N GLY A 98 3.76 11.81 2.69
CA GLY A 98 4.57 11.85 1.48
C GLY A 98 5.84 12.68 1.66
N ASP A 99 7.00 12.10 1.36
CA ASP A 99 8.30 12.75 1.47
C ASP A 99 9.35 12.07 0.58
N ASN A 100 9.10 11.95 -0.72
CA ASN A 100 10.04 11.25 -1.62
C ASN A 100 11.46 11.86 -1.60
N LEU A 101 11.59 13.15 -1.26
CA LEU A 101 12.87 13.85 -1.12
C LEU A 101 13.53 13.67 0.26
N ARG A 102 12.85 13.05 1.22
CA ARG A 102 13.29 12.85 2.61
C ARG A 102 13.75 14.15 3.26
N ALA A 103 12.99 15.22 3.05
CA ALA A 103 13.32 16.57 3.47
C ALA A 103 12.45 17.08 4.62
N ARG A 104 11.33 16.41 4.91
CA ARG A 104 10.37 16.86 5.93
C ARG A 104 10.85 16.47 7.32
N SER A 105 11.10 17.48 8.16
CA SER A 105 11.43 17.24 9.58
C SER A 105 10.27 16.64 10.40
N THR A 106 9.04 16.73 9.88
CA THR A 106 7.83 16.14 10.47
C THR A 106 6.89 15.67 9.37
N VAL A 107 6.22 14.55 9.59
CA VAL A 107 5.00 14.14 8.87
C VAL A 107 3.79 14.40 9.78
N ALA A 108 2.57 14.12 9.32
CA ALA A 108 1.39 14.30 10.16
C ALA A 108 0.28 13.28 9.93
N LEU A 109 -0.55 13.11 10.95
CA LEU A 109 -1.88 12.54 10.83
C LEU A 109 -2.91 13.66 11.02
N ILE A 110 -3.94 13.67 10.18
CA ILE A 110 -5.02 14.67 10.22
C ILE A 110 -6.30 13.94 10.58
N ALA A 111 -6.84 14.22 11.77
CA ALA A 111 -8.16 13.75 12.17
C ALA A 111 -9.21 14.60 11.46
N LEU A 112 -10.23 13.96 10.88
CA LEU A 112 -11.35 14.59 10.22
C LEU A 112 -12.66 13.92 10.64
N ASP A 113 -13.58 14.70 11.21
CA ASP A 113 -14.97 14.32 11.38
C ASP A 113 -15.69 14.48 10.03
N PRO A 114 -16.13 13.39 9.37
CA PRO A 114 -16.76 13.49 8.05
C PRO A 114 -18.17 14.09 8.09
N ALA A 115 -18.79 14.23 9.27
CA ALA A 115 -20.12 14.80 9.42
C ALA A 115 -20.08 16.32 9.63
N SER A 116 -19.15 16.82 10.46
CA SER A 116 -19.01 18.26 10.72
C SER A 116 -17.96 18.95 9.86
N GLY A 117 -16.97 18.22 9.35
CA GLY A 117 -15.77 18.77 8.72
C GLY A 117 -14.72 19.26 9.72
N ASP A 118 -14.97 19.12 11.03
CA ASP A 118 -14.01 19.52 12.06
C ASP A 118 -12.83 18.56 12.09
N GLY A 119 -11.64 19.08 12.36
CA GLY A 119 -10.46 18.23 12.43
C GLY A 119 -9.26 18.86 13.10
N GLN A 120 -8.23 18.05 13.27
CA GLN A 120 -7.02 18.40 13.99
C GLN A 120 -5.79 17.78 13.34
N LEU A 121 -4.71 18.54 13.30
CA LEU A 121 -3.41 18.10 12.79
C LEU A 121 -2.57 17.56 13.95
N HIS A 122 -1.93 16.41 13.77
CA HIS A 122 -1.02 15.81 14.72
C HIS A 122 0.32 15.53 14.04
N ARG A 123 1.32 16.39 14.28
CA ARG A 123 2.67 16.16 13.71
C ARG A 123 3.36 14.99 14.39
N LEU A 124 4.19 14.30 13.61
CA LEU A 124 4.97 13.14 14.02
C LEU A 124 6.43 13.30 13.57
N THR A 125 7.37 12.75 14.33
CA THR A 125 8.80 12.73 13.99
C THR A 125 9.35 11.31 14.03
N TYR A 126 9.97 10.87 12.94
CA TYR A 126 10.72 9.62 12.90
C TYR A 126 11.98 9.67 13.77
N PRO A 127 12.39 8.56 14.40
CA PRO A 127 13.56 8.52 15.29
C PRO A 127 14.90 8.48 14.54
N ASP A 128 14.89 8.17 13.24
CA ASP A 128 16.06 7.84 12.42
C ASP A 128 16.14 8.68 11.13
N GLY A 129 15.42 9.80 11.09
CA GLY A 129 15.41 10.75 9.98
C GLY A 129 14.15 10.67 9.12
N PRO A 130 14.00 11.56 8.11
CA PRO A 130 12.80 11.60 7.29
C PRO A 130 12.61 10.35 6.43
N HIS A 131 11.36 9.91 6.32
CA HIS A 131 10.94 8.79 5.47
C HIS A 131 9.68 9.16 4.70
N ASP A 132 9.63 8.63 3.49
CA ASP A 132 8.45 8.57 2.64
C ASP A 132 7.56 7.40 3.09
N ALA A 133 6.31 7.66 3.43
CA ALA A 133 5.39 6.62 3.89
C ALA A 133 4.02 6.77 3.28
N GLU A 134 3.45 5.62 2.92
CA GLU A 134 2.36 5.51 1.95
C GLU A 134 1.25 4.59 2.45
N ALA A 135 1.34 4.16 3.71
CA ALA A 135 0.38 3.23 4.27
C ALA A 135 0.13 3.54 5.74
N LEU A 136 -1.15 3.67 6.06
CA LEU A 136 -1.67 3.90 7.39
C LEU A 136 -2.51 2.71 7.84
N LEU A 137 -2.18 2.14 8.99
CA LEU A 137 -2.96 1.07 9.61
C LEU A 137 -3.51 1.55 10.95
N MET A 138 -4.81 1.82 11.01
CA MET A 138 -5.51 2.16 12.24
C MET A 138 -5.88 0.90 13.01
N GLN A 139 -5.20 0.65 14.12
CA GLN A 139 -5.54 -0.45 15.02
C GLN A 139 -6.81 -0.15 15.82
N ARG A 140 -7.48 -1.20 16.30
CA ARG A 140 -8.71 -1.09 17.13
C ARG A 140 -8.51 -0.36 18.45
N ASP A 141 -7.30 -0.43 19.01
CA ASP A 141 -6.93 0.30 20.22
C ASP A 141 -6.60 1.77 19.94
N GLY A 142 -6.67 2.19 18.67
CA GLY A 142 -6.40 3.54 18.21
C GLY A 142 -4.92 3.82 18.02
N VAL A 143 -4.01 2.85 18.14
CA VAL A 143 -2.59 3.07 17.88
C VAL A 143 -2.31 2.97 16.38
N PRO A 144 -1.90 4.06 15.71
CA PRO A 144 -1.61 4.01 14.28
C PRO A 144 -0.26 3.32 14.02
N LEU A 145 -0.21 2.50 12.96
CA LEU A 145 1.05 2.08 12.35
C LEU A 145 1.24 2.80 11.02
N ILE A 146 2.45 3.28 10.78
CA ILE A 146 2.88 3.93 9.54
C ILE A 146 3.94 3.04 8.89
N VAL A 147 3.75 2.70 7.62
CA VAL A 147 4.67 1.83 6.85
C VAL A 147 5.30 2.62 5.72
N THR A 148 6.64 2.62 5.67
CA THR A 148 7.39 3.39 4.66
C THR A 148 7.39 2.72 3.29
N LYS A 149 7.64 3.48 2.22
CA LYS A 149 7.82 2.98 0.85
C LYS A 149 9.30 2.92 0.51
N GLU A 150 9.83 1.71 0.45
CA GLU A 150 11.26 1.48 0.28
C GLU A 150 11.58 0.65 -0.95
N VAL A 151 12.40 1.20 -1.85
CA VAL A 151 12.76 0.55 -3.13
C VAL A 151 13.79 -0.56 -2.93
N LEU A 152 14.77 -0.36 -2.04
CA LEU A 152 15.95 -1.22 -1.93
C LEU A 152 16.19 -1.77 -0.53
N VAL A 153 15.40 -1.34 0.45
CA VAL A 153 15.52 -1.75 1.84
C VAL A 153 14.17 -2.23 2.36
N ALA A 154 14.16 -2.81 3.55
CA ALA A 154 12.91 -3.21 4.17
C ALA A 154 12.09 -1.97 4.56
N ASN A 155 10.79 -2.03 4.32
CA ASN A 155 9.84 -1.02 4.76
C ASN A 155 9.89 -0.95 6.30
N GLY A 156 10.07 0.25 6.86
CA GLY A 156 10.02 0.45 8.30
C GLY A 156 8.57 0.48 8.77
N VAL A 157 8.30 -0.16 9.91
CA VAL A 157 7.00 -0.08 10.59
C VAL A 157 7.17 0.79 11.83
N TYR A 158 6.43 1.89 11.89
CA TYR A 158 6.52 2.89 12.95
C TYR A 158 5.19 3.06 13.66
N ARG A 159 5.23 3.49 14.92
CA ARG A 159 4.05 3.92 15.69
C ARG A 159 4.43 5.06 16.65
N PRO A 160 3.46 5.79 17.21
CA PRO A 160 3.73 6.75 18.28
C PRO A 160 4.46 6.09 19.46
N ALA A 161 5.54 6.72 19.91
CA ALA A 161 6.43 6.17 20.94
C ALA A 161 5.64 5.81 22.21
N GLY A 162 5.88 4.61 22.74
CA GLY A 162 5.12 4.08 23.86
C GLY A 162 3.74 3.52 23.51
N GLY A 163 3.39 3.39 22.22
CA GLY A 163 2.11 2.85 21.78
C GLY A 163 0.93 3.77 22.13
N VAL A 164 1.13 5.08 22.01
CA VAL A 164 0.09 6.07 22.26
C VAL A 164 -0.98 5.98 21.16
N SER A 165 -2.26 5.92 21.57
CA SER A 165 -3.39 5.97 20.65
C SER A 165 -3.61 7.37 20.11
N VAL A 166 -4.41 7.49 19.06
CA VAL A 166 -4.76 8.74 18.40
C VAL A 166 -5.25 9.84 19.35
N ASP A 167 -5.99 9.50 20.40
CA ASP A 167 -6.49 10.44 21.42
C ASP A 167 -5.39 11.06 22.28
N GLY A 168 -4.24 10.39 22.37
CA GLY A 168 -3.07 10.84 23.13
C GLY A 168 -2.03 11.60 22.29
N LEU A 169 -2.25 11.72 20.97
CA LEU A 169 -1.31 12.43 20.10
C LEU A 169 -1.32 13.93 20.41
N ALA A 170 -0.12 14.51 20.53
CA ALA A 170 0.01 15.95 20.69
C ALA A 170 -0.54 16.68 19.45
N SER A 171 -1.33 17.73 19.71
CA SER A 171 -1.88 18.63 18.69
C SER A 171 -1.35 20.05 18.94
N PRO A 172 -0.59 20.67 18.01
CA PRO A 172 -0.32 20.17 16.66
C PRO A 172 0.93 19.28 16.55
N GLY A 173 1.51 18.83 17.68
CA GLY A 173 2.70 17.96 17.73
C GLY A 173 4.05 18.68 17.90
N PRO A 174 5.20 17.99 17.73
CA PRO A 174 5.29 16.61 17.28
C PRO A 174 5.14 15.57 18.40
N THR A 175 4.54 14.43 18.08
CA THR A 175 4.67 13.18 18.84
C THR A 175 5.81 12.36 18.23
N ALA A 176 6.77 11.90 19.05
CA ALA A 176 7.84 11.06 18.55
C ALA A 176 7.32 9.69 18.12
N LEU A 177 7.85 9.15 17.02
CA LEU A 177 7.62 7.78 16.59
C LEU A 177 8.72 6.86 17.14
N GLU A 178 8.39 5.59 17.30
CA GLU A 178 9.35 4.51 17.49
C GLU A 178 9.22 3.51 16.34
N ARG A 179 10.35 2.92 15.95
CA ARG A 179 10.38 1.85 14.95
C ARG A 179 10.12 0.52 15.64
N VAL A 180 9.04 -0.15 15.26
CA VAL A 180 8.59 -1.41 15.87
C VAL A 180 8.93 -2.64 15.04
N GLY A 181 9.39 -2.45 13.80
CA GLY A 181 9.79 -3.56 12.96
C GLY A 181 10.21 -3.18 11.55
N GLU A 182 10.51 -4.20 10.76
CA GLU A 182 10.72 -4.10 9.32
C GLU A 182 9.83 -5.11 8.60
N LEU A 183 9.35 -4.71 7.43
CA LEU A 183 8.61 -5.55 6.51
C LEU A 183 9.37 -5.66 5.19
N ARG A 184 9.68 -6.90 4.78
CA ARG A 184 10.29 -7.20 3.48
C ARG A 184 9.25 -7.81 2.55
N ILE A 185 8.90 -7.08 1.49
CA ILE A 185 8.10 -7.60 0.38
C ILE A 185 9.04 -8.01 -0.75
N GLY A 186 9.01 -9.30 -1.10
CA GLY A 186 9.83 -9.84 -2.19
C GLY A 186 9.20 -9.58 -3.56
N PRO A 187 10.01 -9.53 -4.64
CA PRO A 187 9.48 -9.31 -5.98
C PRO A 187 8.51 -10.43 -6.40
N THR A 188 7.57 -10.07 -7.27
CA THR A 188 6.59 -10.99 -7.87
C THR A 188 6.65 -10.93 -9.40
N THR A 189 6.00 -11.88 -10.06
CA THR A 189 5.79 -11.88 -11.51
C THR A 189 4.43 -11.27 -11.89
N THR A 190 3.71 -10.67 -10.95
CA THR A 190 2.40 -10.06 -11.22
C THR A 190 2.64 -8.81 -12.08
N PRO A 191 2.03 -8.72 -13.28
CA PRO A 191 2.26 -7.61 -14.19
C PRO A 191 1.55 -6.34 -13.71
N GLY A 192 2.16 -5.18 -13.96
CA GLY A 192 1.53 -3.88 -13.77
C GLY A 192 2.39 -2.91 -12.97
N GLY A 193 1.77 -1.77 -12.62
CA GLY A 193 2.41 -0.68 -11.89
C GLY A 193 3.25 0.24 -12.78
N PRO A 194 3.47 1.49 -12.35
CA PRO A 194 4.19 2.49 -13.14
C PRO A 194 5.70 2.20 -13.17
N VAL A 195 6.18 1.27 -12.33
CA VAL A 195 7.61 0.98 -12.14
C VAL A 195 7.93 -0.44 -12.63
N PRO A 196 8.55 -0.61 -13.81
CA PRO A 196 8.89 -1.93 -14.36
C PRO A 196 9.81 -2.78 -13.47
N VAL A 197 10.56 -2.13 -12.56
CA VAL A 197 11.44 -2.78 -11.58
C VAL A 197 11.10 -2.23 -10.20
N GLY A 198 10.45 -3.03 -9.36
CA GLY A 198 10.06 -2.65 -8.00
C GLY A 198 8.56 -2.37 -7.81
N GLY A 199 7.76 -2.35 -8.89
CA GLY A 199 6.30 -2.20 -8.78
C GLY A 199 5.65 -3.20 -7.82
N SER A 200 6.19 -4.42 -7.74
CA SER A 200 5.68 -5.49 -6.88
C SER A 200 6.25 -5.52 -5.45
N THR A 201 7.12 -4.58 -5.10
CA THR A 201 7.79 -4.55 -3.78
C THR A 201 7.48 -3.29 -2.97
N LEU A 202 7.12 -2.19 -3.64
CA LEU A 202 6.85 -0.91 -3.01
C LEU A 202 5.47 -0.92 -2.35
N VAL A 203 5.41 -0.63 -1.05
CA VAL A 203 4.13 -0.40 -0.34
C VAL A 203 3.54 0.91 -0.83
N THR A 204 2.24 0.91 -1.15
CA THR A 204 1.52 2.07 -1.72
C THR A 204 0.17 2.32 -1.07
N GLY A 205 -0.17 1.59 0.00
CA GLY A 205 -1.45 1.75 0.70
C GLY A 205 -1.66 0.69 1.78
N GLY A 206 -2.44 1.04 2.80
CA GLY A 206 -2.75 0.18 3.94
C GLY A 206 -4.24 0.20 4.31
N ALA A 207 -4.74 -0.91 4.84
CA ALA A 207 -6.07 -0.93 5.45
C ALA A 207 -6.15 -1.96 6.58
N VAL A 208 -7.05 -1.73 7.54
CA VAL A 208 -7.33 -2.66 8.63
C VAL A 208 -8.79 -3.09 8.56
N SER A 209 -9.07 -4.38 8.73
CA SER A 209 -10.43 -4.90 8.74
C SER A 209 -11.24 -4.26 9.87
N ALA A 210 -12.57 -4.15 9.70
CA ALA A 210 -13.43 -3.53 10.71
C ALA A 210 -13.34 -4.21 12.09
N ASP A 211 -13.08 -5.53 12.11
CA ASP A 211 -12.83 -6.29 13.32
C ASP A 211 -11.38 -6.24 13.80
N GLY A 212 -10.48 -5.49 13.16
CA GLY A 212 -9.08 -5.32 13.52
C GLY A 212 -8.25 -6.59 13.58
N THR A 213 -8.66 -7.65 12.88
CA THR A 213 -7.95 -8.94 12.87
C THR A 213 -7.15 -9.20 11.60
N VAL A 214 -7.26 -8.32 10.60
CA VAL A 214 -6.50 -8.42 9.35
C VAL A 214 -5.95 -7.05 8.97
N ALA A 215 -4.65 -6.99 8.70
CA ALA A 215 -4.03 -5.86 8.00
C ALA A 215 -3.88 -6.22 6.52
N ALA A 216 -4.26 -5.31 5.63
CA ALA A 216 -3.93 -5.37 4.22
C ALA A 216 -2.85 -4.31 3.94
N LEU A 217 -1.78 -4.72 3.27
CA LEU A 217 -0.86 -3.81 2.62
C LEU A 217 -0.89 -4.10 1.14
N ARG A 218 -0.92 -3.05 0.32
CA ARG A 218 -0.79 -3.21 -1.12
C ARG A 218 0.59 -2.77 -1.59
N THR A 219 0.90 -3.28 -2.76
CA THR A 219 1.90 -2.73 -3.67
C THR A 219 1.18 -2.26 -4.94
N TYR A 220 1.93 -1.82 -5.95
CA TYR A 220 1.31 -1.49 -7.24
C TYR A 220 0.65 -2.71 -7.92
N THR A 221 1.08 -3.95 -7.61
CA THR A 221 0.63 -5.16 -8.34
C THR A 221 -0.01 -6.23 -7.48
N ASP A 222 0.20 -6.22 -6.16
CA ASP A 222 -0.27 -7.28 -5.26
C ASP A 222 -0.80 -6.71 -3.94
N VAL A 223 -1.76 -7.40 -3.32
CA VAL A 223 -2.21 -7.20 -1.94
C VAL A 223 -1.69 -8.32 -1.05
N TYR A 224 -1.24 -7.95 0.15
CA TYR A 224 -0.74 -8.81 1.20
C TYR A 224 -1.64 -8.70 2.43
N LEU A 225 -2.32 -9.78 2.79
CA LEU A 225 -3.21 -9.88 3.95
C LEU A 225 -2.49 -10.58 5.10
N PHE A 226 -2.33 -9.88 6.21
CA PHE A 226 -1.67 -10.36 7.42
C PHE A 226 -2.72 -10.69 8.48
N SER A 227 -2.75 -11.95 8.93
CA SER A 227 -3.63 -12.37 10.02
C SER A 227 -3.10 -11.92 11.38
N ALA A 228 -3.93 -11.23 12.13
CA ALA A 228 -3.66 -10.76 13.49
C ALA A 228 -4.85 -11.05 14.42
N PRO A 229 -5.13 -12.33 14.76
CA PRO A 229 -6.31 -12.68 15.56
C PRO A 229 -6.36 -12.02 16.95
N ASP A 230 -5.20 -11.68 17.51
CA ASP A 230 -5.02 -10.95 18.76
C ASP A 230 -5.06 -9.43 18.60
N GLY A 231 -5.13 -8.92 17.38
CA GLY A 231 -5.13 -7.49 17.05
C GLY A 231 -3.74 -6.84 17.05
N ASP A 232 -2.66 -7.58 17.29
CA ASP A 232 -1.29 -7.04 17.25
C ASP A 232 -0.78 -7.01 15.80
N LEU A 233 -1.10 -5.91 15.11
CA LEU A 233 -0.74 -5.76 13.70
C LEU A 233 0.77 -5.60 13.51
N ALA A 234 1.47 -4.96 14.46
CA ALA A 234 2.93 -4.81 14.40
C ALA A 234 3.63 -6.17 14.44
N ARG A 235 3.18 -7.06 15.33
CA ARG A 235 3.64 -8.46 15.36
C ARG A 235 3.24 -9.20 14.09
N ALA A 236 2.02 -9.04 13.61
CA ALA A 236 1.56 -9.72 12.39
C ALA A 236 2.43 -9.37 11.18
N LEU A 237 2.68 -8.07 10.92
CA LEU A 237 3.50 -7.58 9.81
C LEU A 237 4.94 -8.10 9.84
N THR A 238 5.49 -8.32 11.03
CA THR A 238 6.93 -8.62 11.20
C THR A 238 7.23 -10.09 11.37
N THR A 239 6.24 -10.90 11.76
CA THR A 239 6.45 -12.31 12.14
C THR A 239 5.63 -13.31 11.32
N THR A 240 4.59 -12.87 10.61
CA THR A 240 3.72 -13.78 9.86
C THR A 240 4.06 -13.80 8.38
N THR A 241 3.67 -14.86 7.69
CA THR A 241 3.69 -14.91 6.23
C THR A 241 2.31 -14.52 5.72
N PRO A 242 2.19 -13.42 4.94
CA PRO A 242 0.90 -12.96 4.47
C PRO A 242 0.31 -13.86 3.38
N VAL A 243 -1.01 -13.84 3.27
CA VAL A 243 -1.72 -14.24 2.06
C VAL A 243 -1.48 -13.19 1.00
N ARG A 244 -1.05 -13.58 -0.19
CA ARG A 244 -0.89 -12.70 -1.35
C ARG A 244 -2.01 -12.94 -2.37
N VAL A 245 -2.60 -11.85 -2.86
CA VAL A 245 -3.55 -11.83 -3.97
C VAL A 245 -3.07 -10.84 -5.03
N ALA A 246 -3.04 -11.26 -6.29
CA ALA A 246 -2.68 -10.38 -7.40
C ALA A 246 -3.78 -9.34 -7.66
N LEU A 247 -3.39 -8.08 -7.85
CA LEU A 247 -4.28 -7.02 -8.32
C LEU A 247 -4.43 -7.09 -9.85
N PRO A 248 -5.54 -6.57 -10.40
CA PRO A 248 -5.64 -6.34 -11.83
C PRO A 248 -4.66 -5.24 -12.24
N ASN A 249 -4.25 -5.24 -13.51
CA ASN A 249 -3.31 -4.23 -14.00
C ASN A 249 -3.93 -2.83 -13.89
N GLN A 250 -3.32 -1.99 -13.07
CA GLN A 250 -3.72 -0.63 -12.77
C GLN A 250 -2.59 0.33 -13.18
N PRO A 251 -2.90 1.55 -13.68
CA PRO A 251 -1.89 2.53 -14.05
C PRO A 251 -0.96 2.87 -12.87
N GLN A 252 -1.53 3.18 -11.72
CA GLN A 252 -0.83 3.56 -10.50
C GLN A 252 -1.72 3.27 -9.30
N GLY A 253 -1.60 2.05 -8.79
CA GLY A 253 -2.48 1.54 -7.75
C GLY A 253 -1.99 1.87 -6.34
N GLU A 254 -2.80 2.64 -5.59
CA GLU A 254 -2.45 3.13 -4.24
C GLU A 254 -3.56 2.95 -3.19
N ALA A 255 -4.83 3.24 -3.51
CA ALA A 255 -5.85 3.16 -2.46
C ALA A 255 -6.39 1.74 -2.16
N ILE A 256 -6.57 1.37 -0.88
CA ILE A 256 -7.32 0.18 -0.44
C ILE A 256 -8.16 0.45 0.80
N ALA A 257 -9.30 -0.23 0.96
CA ALA A 257 -10.14 -0.12 2.16
C ALA A 257 -10.98 -1.37 2.41
N PHE A 258 -11.09 -1.80 3.67
CA PHE A 258 -12.03 -2.87 4.02
C PHE A 258 -13.46 -2.34 4.12
N THR A 259 -14.41 -3.13 3.61
CA THR A 259 -15.83 -2.94 3.92
C THR A 259 -16.16 -3.55 5.30
N PRO A 260 -17.25 -3.14 5.96
CA PRO A 260 -17.70 -3.77 7.20
C PRO A 260 -17.96 -5.28 7.08
N GLY A 261 -18.27 -5.76 5.87
CA GLY A 261 -18.50 -7.18 5.57
C GLY A 261 -17.22 -8.01 5.41
N GLY A 262 -16.05 -7.38 5.38
CA GLY A 262 -14.76 -8.06 5.22
C GLY A 262 -14.29 -8.23 3.77
N ASP A 263 -14.93 -7.55 2.82
CA ASP A 263 -14.40 -7.38 1.46
C ASP A 263 -13.32 -6.30 1.45
N LEU A 264 -12.40 -6.35 0.49
CA LEU A 264 -11.37 -5.33 0.32
C LEU A 264 -11.57 -4.58 -1.00
N LEU A 265 -11.83 -3.27 -0.92
CA LEU A 265 -11.84 -2.37 -2.07
C LEU A 265 -10.40 -1.99 -2.45
N ALA A 266 -10.16 -1.78 -3.74
CA ALA A 266 -8.92 -1.24 -4.26
C ALA A 266 -9.17 -0.20 -5.37
N GLY A 267 -8.44 0.91 -5.30
CA GLY A 267 -8.45 2.02 -6.25
C GLY A 267 -7.11 2.21 -6.95
N SER A 268 -7.07 3.10 -7.91
CA SER A 268 -5.87 3.49 -8.65
C SER A 268 -6.06 4.91 -9.16
N GLU A 269 -4.96 5.64 -9.24
CA GLU A 269 -4.89 6.87 -9.99
C GLU A 269 -5.02 6.61 -11.49
N SER A 270 -5.36 7.67 -12.21
CA SER A 270 -5.47 7.67 -13.66
C SER A 270 -4.12 7.71 -14.38
N ALA A 271 -3.06 8.22 -13.73
CA ALA A 271 -1.76 8.50 -14.35
C ALA A 271 -1.88 9.27 -15.69
N GLY A 272 -2.81 10.23 -15.75
CA GLY A 272 -3.12 11.04 -16.95
C GLY A 272 -3.98 10.33 -18.00
N GLY A 273 -4.43 9.11 -17.74
CA GLY A 273 -5.37 8.35 -18.57
C GLY A 273 -6.84 8.48 -18.12
N PRO A 274 -7.73 7.60 -18.60
CA PRO A 274 -9.08 7.46 -18.06
C PRO A 274 -9.06 6.95 -16.61
N LEU A 275 -10.05 7.35 -15.81
CA LEU A 275 -10.21 6.85 -14.44
C LEU A 275 -10.35 5.32 -14.42
N PRO A 276 -9.51 4.59 -13.65
CA PRO A 276 -9.64 3.15 -13.51
C PRO A 276 -10.89 2.77 -12.69
N PRO A 277 -11.48 1.58 -12.90
CA PRO A 277 -12.53 1.08 -12.04
C PRO A 277 -12.04 0.85 -10.61
N LEU A 278 -12.90 1.12 -9.63
CA LEU A 278 -12.74 0.54 -8.29
C LEU A 278 -12.94 -0.97 -8.40
N GLN A 279 -12.13 -1.70 -7.65
CA GLN A 279 -12.09 -3.15 -7.61
C GLN A 279 -12.50 -3.63 -6.22
N VAL A 280 -13.01 -4.85 -6.13
CA VAL A 280 -13.30 -5.52 -4.86
C VAL A 280 -12.71 -6.93 -4.85
N LEU A 281 -12.08 -7.32 -3.74
CA LEU A 281 -11.77 -8.70 -3.40
C LEU A 281 -12.81 -9.19 -2.38
N PRO A 282 -13.77 -10.03 -2.81
CA PRO A 282 -14.81 -10.54 -1.92
C PRO A 282 -14.24 -11.46 -0.85
N GLY A 283 -14.73 -11.33 0.38
CA GLY A 283 -14.36 -12.19 1.51
C GLY A 283 -12.87 -12.12 1.87
N ALA A 284 -12.20 -10.99 1.62
CA ALA A 284 -10.77 -10.82 1.85
C ALA A 284 -10.33 -11.21 3.26
N VAL A 285 -11.11 -10.86 4.29
CA VAL A 285 -10.83 -11.24 5.69
C VAL A 285 -10.78 -12.76 5.86
N ASP A 286 -11.74 -13.49 5.27
CA ASP A 286 -11.86 -14.94 5.43
C ASP A 286 -10.75 -15.73 4.72
N LEU A 287 -10.10 -15.13 3.72
CA LEU A 287 -8.90 -15.71 3.08
C LEU A 287 -7.77 -15.95 4.08
N THR A 288 -7.72 -15.20 5.18
CA THR A 288 -6.69 -15.34 6.23
C THR A 288 -7.06 -16.33 7.33
N ARG A 289 -8.33 -16.78 7.39
CA ARG A 289 -8.88 -17.62 8.48
C ARG A 289 -8.89 -19.10 8.16
N ASN A 290 -8.79 -19.47 6.89
CA ASN A 290 -8.80 -20.88 6.50
C ASN A 290 -7.49 -21.57 6.90
N GLU A 291 -7.51 -22.27 8.04
CA GLU A 291 -6.42 -23.09 8.61
C GLU A 291 -5.83 -24.17 7.67
N SER A 292 -6.39 -24.34 6.47
CA SER A 292 -5.77 -25.16 5.42
C SER A 292 -4.43 -24.62 4.92
N TRP A 293 -4.05 -23.38 5.26
CA TRP A 293 -2.67 -22.92 5.14
C TRP A 293 -1.87 -23.18 6.41
N SER A 294 -1.59 -24.46 6.66
CA SER A 294 -0.41 -24.79 7.43
C SER A 294 0.81 -24.36 6.61
N GLY A 295 1.47 -23.29 7.04
CA GLY A 295 2.84 -22.99 6.64
C GLY A 295 3.70 -24.22 6.98
N GLY A 296 3.83 -25.12 6.01
CA GLY A 296 4.61 -26.32 6.15
C GLY A 296 6.05 -25.94 6.45
N SER A 297 6.52 -26.31 7.63
CA SER A 297 7.94 -26.38 7.93
C SER A 297 8.59 -27.30 6.89
N VAL A 298 9.24 -26.71 5.90
CA VAL A 298 10.01 -27.44 4.90
C VAL A 298 11.21 -28.10 5.58
N SER A 299 11.05 -29.38 5.92
CA SER A 299 12.18 -30.26 6.24
C SER A 299 12.87 -30.62 4.92
N LEU A 300 14.02 -30.00 4.67
CA LEU A 300 14.89 -30.32 3.54
C LEU A 300 15.46 -31.73 3.73
N SER A 301 14.89 -32.72 3.05
CA SER A 301 15.58 -33.99 2.80
C SER A 301 16.26 -33.90 1.44
N ALA A 302 17.58 -33.75 1.46
CA ALA A 302 18.43 -33.83 0.28
C ALA A 302 18.43 -35.27 -0.25
N SER A 303 17.92 -35.47 -1.46
CA SER A 303 18.11 -36.71 -2.22
C SER A 303 19.23 -36.48 -3.23
N THR A 304 20.41 -37.00 -2.92
CA THR A 304 21.51 -37.21 -3.87
C THR A 304 21.08 -38.22 -4.93
N GLY A 305 20.99 -37.79 -6.20
CA GLY A 305 20.76 -38.65 -7.35
C GLY A 305 21.71 -38.28 -8.49
N GLU A 306 22.70 -39.14 -8.71
CA GLU A 306 23.71 -39.09 -9.78
C GLU A 306 23.07 -39.48 -11.14
N PRO A 307 23.58 -39.00 -12.31
CA PRO A 307 22.92 -39.20 -13.59
C PRO A 307 23.35 -40.51 -14.28
N ALA A 308 22.38 -41.24 -14.82
CA ALA A 308 22.62 -42.38 -15.72
C ALA A 308 22.52 -41.96 -17.18
N ALA A 309 23.53 -42.35 -17.96
CA ALA A 309 23.69 -42.13 -19.39
C ALA A 309 23.06 -43.25 -20.26
N SER A 310 23.15 -43.06 -21.58
CA SER A 310 22.85 -43.97 -22.71
C SER A 310 21.41 -43.85 -23.27
N ASP A 311 21.16 -43.90 -24.59
CA ASP A 311 22.03 -43.90 -25.76
C ASP A 311 21.21 -43.42 -26.98
N THR A 312 21.96 -43.07 -28.01
CA THR A 312 21.64 -42.55 -29.34
C THR A 312 20.83 -43.48 -30.24
N THR A 313 20.06 -42.89 -31.18
CA THR A 313 20.09 -43.27 -32.62
C THR A 313 19.55 -42.12 -33.48
N GLU A 314 20.32 -41.78 -34.50
CA GLU A 314 20.07 -40.79 -35.55
C GLU A 314 19.11 -41.31 -36.64
N ALA A 315 18.41 -40.39 -37.32
CA ALA A 315 18.34 -40.37 -38.78
C ALA A 315 17.86 -38.98 -39.27
N SER A 316 18.68 -38.43 -40.17
CA SER A 316 18.61 -37.17 -40.88
C SER A 316 17.57 -37.13 -42.01
N ASP A 317 16.99 -35.96 -42.28
CA ASP A 317 16.89 -35.44 -43.66
C ASP A 317 16.71 -33.92 -43.72
N SER A 318 17.23 -33.34 -44.80
CA SER A 318 17.67 -31.95 -44.98
C SER A 318 16.74 -31.05 -45.81
N ALA A 319 17.12 -29.75 -45.88
CA ALA A 319 16.62 -28.61 -46.69
C ALA A 319 15.45 -27.84 -46.04
N GLY A 320 15.44 -26.53 -45.85
CA GLY A 320 16.04 -25.36 -46.52
C GLY A 320 15.03 -24.20 -46.32
N PRO A 321 15.45 -22.92 -46.35
CA PRO A 321 14.97 -21.90 -45.39
C PRO A 321 13.75 -21.10 -45.88
N ASP A 322 12.91 -20.63 -44.94
CA ASP A 322 12.00 -19.50 -45.17
C ASP A 322 11.81 -18.67 -43.88
N ASP A 323 12.31 -17.44 -43.99
CA ASP A 323 11.94 -16.15 -43.41
C ASP A 323 10.85 -16.06 -42.33
N GLY A 324 11.18 -15.33 -41.25
CA GLY A 324 10.18 -14.81 -40.31
C GLY A 324 10.67 -14.37 -38.93
N ALA A 325 11.95 -13.99 -38.74
CA ALA A 325 12.40 -13.42 -37.47
C ALA A 325 11.98 -11.94 -37.37
N ALA A 326 10.90 -11.68 -36.63
CA ALA A 326 10.54 -10.34 -36.18
C ALA A 326 11.63 -9.83 -35.23
N GLN A 327 12.56 -9.05 -35.77
CA GLN A 327 13.50 -8.23 -35.02
C GLN A 327 12.71 -7.18 -34.23
N TRP A 328 12.58 -7.38 -32.91
CA TRP A 328 12.22 -6.29 -32.01
C TRP A 328 13.52 -5.64 -31.56
N SER A 329 13.94 -4.63 -32.33
CA SER A 329 14.96 -3.69 -31.91
C SER A 329 14.46 -2.92 -30.69
N THR A 330 15.09 -3.16 -29.55
CA THR A 330 14.93 -2.36 -28.32
C THR A 330 15.52 -0.96 -28.51
N PRO A 331 14.78 0.12 -28.26
CA PRO A 331 15.37 1.34 -27.74
C PRO A 331 15.20 1.36 -26.21
N VAL A 332 16.34 1.34 -25.53
CA VAL A 332 16.49 1.84 -24.16
C VAL A 332 16.28 3.35 -24.20
N LEU A 333 15.25 3.86 -23.53
CA LEU A 333 15.14 5.24 -23.05
C LEU A 333 14.30 5.18 -21.75
N LEU A 334 14.91 5.07 -20.56
CA LEU A 334 15.33 6.22 -19.74
C LEU A 334 14.39 7.43 -19.95
N GLY A 335 13.25 7.44 -19.24
CA GLY A 335 12.29 8.54 -19.33
C GLY A 335 10.98 8.41 -18.55
N GLY A 336 10.69 7.27 -17.92
CA GLY A 336 9.42 7.07 -17.19
C GLY A 336 9.40 7.60 -15.74
N ALA A 337 10.54 7.60 -15.04
CA ALA A 337 10.61 7.98 -13.62
C ALA A 337 10.72 9.50 -13.37
N LEU A 338 10.84 10.32 -14.42
CA LEU A 338 10.97 11.77 -14.30
C LEU A 338 9.65 12.52 -14.51
N VAL A 339 8.62 11.90 -15.11
CA VAL A 339 7.39 12.62 -15.47
C VAL A 339 6.40 12.69 -14.31
N ALA A 340 6.26 11.64 -13.50
CA ALA A 340 5.41 11.67 -12.30
C ALA A 340 5.94 12.67 -11.25
N GLY A 341 7.25 12.65 -10.96
CA GLY A 341 7.88 13.58 -10.00
C GLY A 341 7.99 15.05 -10.48
N LEU A 342 7.86 15.34 -11.78
CA LEU A 342 7.88 16.71 -12.29
C LEU A 342 6.50 17.39 -12.28
N ALA A 343 5.41 16.61 -12.30
CA ALA A 343 4.07 17.14 -12.14
C ALA A 343 3.83 17.62 -10.69
N THR A 344 4.27 16.83 -9.70
CA THR A 344 4.22 17.18 -8.27
C THR A 344 5.10 18.40 -7.94
N PHE A 345 6.29 18.51 -8.55
CA PHE A 345 7.19 19.66 -8.36
C PHE A 345 6.59 21.01 -8.79
N GLY A 346 5.77 21.03 -9.86
CA GLY A 346 5.18 22.25 -10.41
C GLY A 346 4.10 22.87 -9.52
N LEU A 347 3.35 22.06 -8.78
CA LEU A 347 2.26 22.48 -7.90
C LEU A 347 2.76 22.90 -6.52
N VAL A 348 3.67 22.13 -5.91
CA VAL A 348 4.26 22.43 -4.59
C VAL A 348 5.07 23.75 -4.62
N TRP A 349 5.87 23.99 -5.67
CA TRP A 349 6.64 25.24 -5.78
C TRP A 349 5.75 26.48 -5.89
N ARG A 350 4.55 26.35 -6.44
CA ARG A 350 3.62 27.47 -6.63
C ARG A 350 2.93 27.91 -5.33
N ARG A 351 2.73 27.02 -4.37
CA ARG A 351 2.17 27.34 -3.03
C ARG A 351 3.19 27.99 -2.08
N SER A 352 4.48 27.69 -2.22
CA SER A 352 5.56 28.20 -1.35
C SER A 352 5.96 29.68 -1.53
N ARG A 353 5.34 30.43 -2.45
CA ARG A 353 5.63 31.88 -2.62
C ARG A 353 4.77 32.72 -1.68
N PRO A 354 5.35 33.46 -0.71
CA PRO A 354 4.59 34.43 0.06
C PRO A 354 4.04 35.51 -0.88
N ARG A 355 2.71 35.69 -0.88
CA ARG A 355 2.05 36.81 -1.55
C ARG A 355 2.61 38.10 -0.95
N ARG A 356 3.43 38.83 -1.71
CA ARG A 356 3.76 40.22 -1.38
C ARG A 356 2.49 41.05 -1.56
N HIS A 357 2.11 41.74 -0.49
CA HIS A 357 1.10 42.81 -0.49
C HIS A 357 1.47 43.92 -1.47
#